data_AF-A0A7J2JQ58-F1
#
_entry.id   AF-A0A7J2JQ58-F1
#
_cell.length_a   1.000
_cell.length_b   1.000
_cell.length_c   1.000
_cell.angle_alpha   90.00
_cell.angle_beta   90.00
_cell.angle_gamma   90.00
#
_symmetry.space_group_name_H-M   'P 1'
#
loop_
_entity.id
_entity.type
_entity.pdbx_description
1 polymer ?
#
loop_
_entity_poly.entity_id
_entity_poly.type
_entity_poly.pdbx_seq_one_letter_code
_entity_poly.pdbx_strand_id
1 'polypeptide(L)' 'MARTIMVSDDVYEALKREKRPGESFSEVIRRLLDKNKPRISDLAGRRTITKEEWLEVERAFRAQRELSDRRRNLLLQVED' A
#
# COMPACT_ATOMS: atom_id res chain seq x y z
N MET A 1 -8.53 -16.09 26.95
CA MET A 1 -7.63 -16.40 28.08
C MET A 1 -6.29 -15.74 27.83
N ALA A 2 -5.78 -14.94 28.78
CA ALA A 2 -4.43 -14.40 28.67
C ALA A 2 -3.41 -15.52 28.96
N ARG A 3 -2.34 -15.58 28.18
CA ARG A 3 -1.18 -16.45 28.45
C ARG A 3 0.07 -15.58 28.51
N THR A 4 0.92 -15.83 29.48
CA THR A 4 2.19 -15.13 29.64
C THR A 4 3.28 -15.88 28.88
N ILE A 5 4.06 -15.15 28.09
CA ILE A 5 5.29 -15.63 27.46
C ILE A 5 6.46 -14.82 28.00
N MET A 6 7.59 -15.47 28.26
CA MET A 6 8.84 -14.79 28.55
C MET A 6 9.62 -14.62 27.25
N VAL A 7 10.21 -13.45 27.08
CA VAL A 7 11.07 -13.11 25.94
C VAL A 7 12.34 -12.44 26.46
N SER A 8 13.40 -12.48 25.67
CA SER A 8 14.62 -11.73 25.97
C SER A 8 14.40 -10.22 25.79
N ASP A 9 15.24 -9.42 26.43
CA ASP A 9 15.12 -7.96 26.45
C ASP A 9 15.19 -7.34 25.04
N ASP A 10 16.04 -7.90 24.18
CA ASP A 10 16.18 -7.49 22.78
C ASP A 10 14.90 -7.70 21.97
N VAL A 11 14.19 -8.82 22.22
CA VAL A 11 12.89 -9.12 21.60
C VAL A 11 11.82 -8.19 22.13
N TYR A 12 11.80 -7.91 23.44
CA TYR A 12 10.86 -6.96 24.02
C TYR A 12 11.02 -5.57 23.40
N GLU A 13 12.25 -5.07 23.31
CA GLU A 13 12.53 -3.76 22.71
C GLU A 13 12.21 -3.73 21.21
N ALA A 14 12.42 -4.84 20.49
CA ALA A 14 11.99 -4.97 19.10
C ALA A 14 10.46 -4.86 18.95
N LEU A 15 9.70 -5.57 19.79
CA LEU A 15 8.23 -5.50 19.79
C LEU A 15 7.73 -4.11 20.18
N LYS A 16 8.41 -3.42 21.10
CA LYS A 16 8.08 -2.06 21.52
C LYS A 16 8.27 -1.05 20.40
N ARG A 17 9.32 -1.18 19.57
CA ARG A 17 9.51 -0.35 18.37
C ARG A 17 8.43 -0.56 17.31
N GLU A 18 7.95 -1.78 17.17
CA GLU A 18 6.90 -2.13 16.20
C GLU A 18 5.49 -1.73 16.64
N LYS A 19 5.30 -1.45 17.94
CA LYS A 19 4.00 -1.16 18.56
C LYS A 19 3.46 0.21 18.16
N ARG A 20 2.21 0.25 17.70
CA ARG A 20 1.49 1.50 17.39
C ARG A 20 0.85 2.12 18.64
N PRO A 21 0.56 3.44 18.65
CA PRO A 21 -0.18 4.06 19.76
C PRO A 21 -1.52 3.36 20.02
N GLY A 22 -1.75 2.97 21.27
CA GLY A 22 -2.98 2.27 21.69
C GLY A 22 -3.06 0.78 21.33
N GLU A 23 -2.12 0.23 20.56
CA GLU A 23 -2.06 -1.20 20.21
C GLU A 23 -1.54 -2.02 21.40
N SER A 24 -2.02 -3.24 21.62
CA SER A 24 -1.50 -4.19 22.62
C SER A 24 -0.36 -5.05 22.05
N PHE A 25 0.50 -5.64 22.89
CA PHE A 25 1.56 -6.53 22.39
C PHE A 25 1.02 -7.76 21.66
N SER A 26 -0.12 -8.28 22.11
CA SER A 26 -0.81 -9.38 21.44
C SER A 26 -1.27 -9.01 20.02
N GLU A 27 -1.69 -7.77 19.80
CA GLU A 27 -2.07 -7.27 18.47
C GLU A 27 -0.84 -7.07 17.58
N VAL A 28 0.27 -6.55 18.13
CA VAL A 28 1.56 -6.46 17.41
C VAL A 28 1.99 -7.84 16.92
N ILE A 29 2.03 -8.83 17.82
CA ILE A 29 2.42 -10.20 17.48
C ILE A 29 1.52 -10.77 16.38
N ARG A 30 0.19 -10.63 16.53
CA ARG A 30 -0.78 -11.09 15.52
C ARG A 30 -0.54 -10.43 14.16
N ARG A 31 -0.37 -9.11 14.13
CA ARG A 31 -0.11 -8.34 12.90
C ARG A 31 1.20 -8.75 12.22
N LEU A 32 2.25 -9.03 12.99
CA LEU A 32 3.54 -9.47 12.46
C LEU A 32 3.51 -10.93 11.99
N LEU A 33 2.69 -11.77 12.62
CA LEU A 33 2.47 -13.17 12.23
C LEU A 33 1.51 -13.33 11.05
N ASP A 34 0.64 -12.34 10.79
CA ASP A 34 -0.20 -12.22 9.58
C ASP A 34 0.65 -11.93 8.32
N LYS A 35 1.73 -12.69 8.13
CA LYS A 35 2.58 -12.70 6.93
C LYS A 35 1.86 -13.22 5.67
N ASN A 36 0.60 -13.63 5.80
CA ASN A 36 -0.28 -13.98 4.69
C ASN A 36 -0.75 -12.75 3.89
N LYS A 37 -0.35 -11.54 4.28
CA LYS A 37 -0.58 -10.36 3.44
C LYS A 37 0.40 -10.38 2.27
N PRO A 38 -0.07 -10.51 1.02
CA PRO A 38 0.81 -10.43 -0.14
C PRO A 38 1.56 -9.10 -0.10
N ARG A 39 2.88 -9.16 -0.17
CA ARG A 39 3.72 -7.96 -0.25
C ARG A 39 3.74 -7.47 -1.68
N ILE A 40 3.88 -6.17 -1.88
CA ILE A 40 4.09 -5.59 -3.22
C ILE A 40 5.34 -6.20 -3.87
N SER A 41 6.37 -6.49 -3.07
CA SER A 41 7.58 -7.20 -3.52
C SER A 41 7.29 -8.57 -4.13
N ASP A 42 6.21 -9.23 -3.69
CA ASP A 42 5.85 -10.57 -4.20
C ASP A 42 5.32 -10.50 -5.64
N LEU A 43 4.94 -9.31 -6.13
CA LEU A 43 4.51 -9.07 -7.51
C LEU A 43 5.70 -8.85 -8.45
N ALA A 44 6.90 -8.57 -7.93
CA ALA A 44 8.08 -8.35 -8.75
C ALA A 44 8.41 -9.62 -9.55
N GLY A 45 8.51 -9.47 -10.88
CA GLY A 45 8.83 -10.59 -11.78
C GLY A 45 7.68 -11.54 -12.09
N ARG A 46 6.48 -11.38 -11.49
CA ARG A 46 5.32 -12.27 -11.73
C ARG A 46 4.67 -12.11 -13.12
N ARG A 47 5.16 -11.20 -13.96
CA ARG A 47 4.56 -10.87 -15.28
C ARG A 47 3.04 -10.72 -15.22
N THR A 48 2.54 -10.16 -14.11
CA THR A 48 1.11 -10.05 -13.79
C THR A 48 0.34 -9.23 -14.81
N ILE A 49 1.03 -8.34 -15.53
CA ILE A 49 0.48 -7.50 -16.59
C ILE A 49 1.38 -7.64 -17.81
N THR A 50 0.79 -7.92 -18.96
CA THR A 50 1.44 -7.96 -20.26
C THR A 50 1.72 -6.56 -20.78
N LYS A 51 2.58 -6.44 -21.79
CA LYS A 51 2.90 -5.14 -22.37
C LYS A 51 1.66 -4.54 -23.08
N GLU A 52 0.85 -5.39 -23.68
CA GLU A 52 -0.36 -5.03 -24.40
C GLU A 52 -1.43 -4.49 -23.45
N GLU A 53 -1.64 -5.13 -22.30
CA GLU A 53 -2.54 -4.65 -21.24
C GLU A 53 -2.06 -3.31 -20.68
N TRP A 54 -0.74 -3.14 -20.48
CA TRP A 54 -0.19 -1.87 -20.03
C TRP A 54 -0.41 -0.73 -21.04
N LEU A 55 -0.29 -1.01 -22.34
CA LEU A 55 -0.56 -0.04 -23.40
C LEU A 55 -2.04 0.40 -23.43
N GLU A 56 -2.97 -0.47 -23.07
CA GLU A 56 -4.38 -0.10 -22.93
C GLU A 56 -4.59 0.90 -21.77
N VAL A 57 -3.98 0.62 -20.62
CA VAL A 57 -3.99 1.52 -19.47
C VAL A 57 -3.39 2.89 -19.83
N GLU A 58 -2.26 2.93 -20.53
CA GLU A 58 -1.65 4.18 -20.98
C GLU A 58 -2.56 4.99 -21.91
N ARG A 59 -3.28 4.33 -22.82
CA ARG A 59 -4.27 4.99 -23.71
C ARG A 59 -5.40 5.62 -22.90
N ALA A 60 -5.94 4.89 -21.92
CA ALA A 60 -6.98 5.41 -21.04
C ALA A 60 -6.51 6.65 -20.26
N PHE A 61 -5.29 6.63 -19.72
CA PHE A 61 -4.72 7.80 -19.03
C PHE A 61 -4.48 9.00 -19.94
N ARG A 62 -4.14 8.80 -21.22
CA ARG A 62 -4.01 9.92 -22.19
C ARG A 62 -5.36 10.59 -22.42
N ALA A 63 -6.39 9.80 -22.73
CA ALA A 63 -7.74 10.33 -22.90
C ALA A 63 -8.25 11.04 -21.65
N GLN A 64 -7.95 10.50 -20.46
CA GLN A 64 -8.29 11.13 -19.19
C GLN A 64 -7.61 12.50 -19.05
N ARG A 65 -6.31 12.61 -19.36
CA ARG A 65 -5.57 13.88 -19.26
C ARG A 65 -6.17 14.95 -20.17
N GLU A 66 -6.46 14.61 -21.43
CA GLU A 66 -7.09 15.56 -22.36
C GLU A 66 -8.44 16.07 -21.84
N LEU A 67 -9.27 15.19 -21.28
CA LEU A 67 -10.54 15.57 -20.68
C LEU A 67 -10.35 16.41 -19.40
N SER A 68 -9.35 16.09 -18.58
CA SER A 68 -9.00 16.87 -17.40
C SER A 68 -8.52 18.28 -17.75
N ASP A 69 -7.70 18.41 -18.79
CA ASP A 69 -7.18 19.71 -19.27
C ASP A 69 -8.31 20.55 -19.87
N ARG A 70 -9.18 19.95 -20.70
CA ARG A 70 -10.39 20.63 -21.20
C ARG A 70 -11.28 21.09 -20.05
N ARG A 71 -11.55 20.22 -19.07
CA ARG A 71 -12.34 20.58 -17.88
C ARG A 71 -11.68 21.71 -17.10
N ARG A 72 -10.36 21.67 -16.92
CA ARG A 72 -9.59 22.71 -16.24
C ARG A 72 -9.72 24.05 -16.95
N ASN A 73 -9.53 24.09 -18.28
CA ASN A 73 -9.59 25.33 -19.05
C ASN A 73 -11.01 25.95 -19.03
N LEU A 74 -12.05 25.13 -19.14
CA LEU A 74 -13.44 25.57 -18.99
C LEU A 74 -13.71 26.19 -17.61
N LEU A 75 -13.19 25.58 -16.54
CA LEU A 75 -13.39 26.07 -15.17
C LEU A 75 -12.59 27.34 -14.87
N LEU A 76 -11.46 27.55 -15.56
CA LEU A 76 -10.60 28.72 -15.37
C LEU A 76 -10.99 29.92 -16.25
N GLN A 77 -12.00 29.78 -17.13
CA GLN A 77 -12.45 30.84 -18.05
C GLN A 77 -11.32 31.49 -18.86
N VAL A 78 -10.28 30.71 -19.18
CA VAL A 78 -9.22 31.18 -20.09
C VAL A 78 -9.78 31.01 -21.49
N GLU A 79 -10.39 32.06 -22.03
CA GLU A 79 -10.60 32.22 -23.48
C GLU A 79 -9.25 32.61 -24.13
N ASP A 80 -8.99 32.06 -25.32
CA ASP A 80 -7.77 32.28 -26.12
C ASP A 80 -7.51 33.76 -26.44
#